data_AF-A0A067F5Z6-F1
#
_entry.id   AF-A0A067F5Z6-F1
#
_cell.length_a   1.000
_cell.length_b   1.000
_cell.length_c   1.000
_cell.angle_alpha   90.00
_cell.angle_beta   90.00
_cell.angle_gamma   90.00
#
_symmetry.space_group_name_H-M   'P 1'
#
loop_
_entity.id
_entity.type
_entity.pdbx_description
1 polymer ?
#
loop_
_entity_poly.entity_id
_entity_poly.type
_entity_poly.pdbx_seq_one_letter_code
_entity_poly.pdbx_strand_id
1 'polypeptide(L)'
;VSTCSKCGGDGKIIIDHCRRCGGNGEVQSKRSMKVVIPPGVSNGATMQIRGEGNFDRRRSLAGDLFVALHVDEKQGIHRDGLNLFSKISVDYTEAILGTSMEE
;
A
#
# COMPACT_ATOMS: atom_id res chain seq x y z
N VAL A 1 -36.30 17.63 -15.10
CA VAL A 1 -36.04 17.93 -13.66
C VAL A 1 -34.59 18.35 -13.54
N SER A 2 -34.33 19.57 -13.10
CA SER A 2 -32.99 20.12 -12.90
C SER A 2 -32.70 20.28 -11.41
N THR A 3 -31.42 20.18 -11.02
CA THR A 3 -30.99 20.41 -9.64
C THR A 3 -31.26 21.86 -9.23
N CYS A 4 -31.61 22.07 -7.96
CA CYS A 4 -31.91 23.41 -7.44
C CYS A 4 -30.66 24.30 -7.50
N SER A 5 -30.74 25.44 -8.21
CA SER A 5 -29.61 26.35 -8.41
C SER A 5 -29.09 26.99 -7.12
N LYS A 6 -29.92 27.06 -6.06
CA LYS A 6 -29.53 27.66 -4.77
C LYS A 6 -28.78 26.69 -3.83
N CYS A 7 -29.08 25.41 -3.86
CA CYS A 7 -28.46 24.41 -2.97
C CYS A 7 -27.67 23.33 -3.71
N GLY A 8 -27.62 23.38 -5.05
CA GLY A 8 -26.93 22.39 -5.88
C GLY A 8 -27.48 20.97 -5.79
N GLY A 9 -28.58 20.74 -5.06
CA GLY A 9 -29.12 19.41 -4.77
C GLY A 9 -28.86 18.92 -3.34
N ASP A 10 -28.11 19.64 -2.50
CA ASP A 10 -27.82 19.23 -1.11
C ASP A 10 -28.97 19.49 -0.12
N GLY A 11 -30.03 20.19 -0.55
CA GLY A 11 -31.22 20.45 0.28
C GLY A 11 -31.01 21.41 1.46
N LYS A 12 -29.79 21.91 1.66
CA LYS A 12 -29.42 22.88 2.69
C LYS A 12 -28.57 23.99 2.08
N ILE A 13 -28.70 25.20 2.61
CA ILE A 13 -27.89 26.36 2.21
C ILE A 13 -26.99 26.69 3.40
N ILE A 14 -25.68 26.68 3.18
CA ILE A 14 -24.69 27.01 4.21
C ILE A 14 -24.59 28.54 4.26
N ILE A 15 -24.99 29.14 5.38
CA ILE A 15 -25.03 30.60 5.58
C ILE A 15 -23.68 31.09 6.11
N ASP A 16 -23.12 30.39 7.11
CA ASP A 16 -21.78 30.63 7.64
C ASP A 16 -20.85 29.47 7.26
N HIS A 17 -19.85 29.76 6.43
CA HIS A 17 -18.90 28.76 5.96
C HIS A 17 -17.77 28.53 6.97
N CYS A 18 -17.42 27.27 7.23
CA CYS A 18 -16.24 26.93 8.01
C CYS A 18 -14.97 27.37 7.25
N ARG A 19 -14.11 28.18 7.89
CA ARG A 19 -12.87 28.68 7.27
C ARG A 19 -11.87 27.58 6.89
N ARG A 20 -11.94 26.41 7.52
CA ARG A 20 -10.99 25.31 7.27
C ARG A 20 -11.40 24.40 6.11
N CYS A 21 -12.70 24.15 5.93
CA CYS A 21 -13.20 23.26 4.87
C CYS A 21 -14.02 23.98 3.79
N GLY A 22 -14.26 25.28 3.92
CA GLY A 22 -15.06 26.06 2.96
C GLY A 22 -16.52 25.63 2.85
N GLY A 23 -17.04 24.85 3.81
CA GLY A 23 -18.37 24.25 3.72
C GLY A 23 -18.40 22.85 3.10
N ASN A 24 -17.25 22.30 2.69
CA ASN A 24 -17.18 20.95 2.10
C ASN A 24 -17.38 19.82 3.13
N GLY A 25 -17.14 20.10 4.41
CA GLY A 25 -17.31 19.13 5.51
C GLY A 25 -16.14 18.18 5.71
N GLU A 26 -15.02 18.37 5.00
CA GLU A 26 -13.80 17.59 5.10
C GLU A 26 -12.55 18.46 4.96
N VAL A 27 -11.43 18.04 5.56
CA VAL A 27 -10.14 18.72 5.47
C VAL A 27 -9.06 17.67 5.25
N GLN A 28 -8.20 17.88 4.24
CA GLN A 28 -7.06 17.00 4.03
C GLN A 28 -6.04 17.19 5.16
N SER A 29 -5.59 16.08 5.75
CA SER A 29 -4.55 16.07 6.77
C SER A 29 -3.48 15.03 6.41
N LYS A 30 -2.23 15.31 6.80
CA LYS A 30 -1.14 14.33 6.70
C LYS A 30 -1.12 13.49 7.97
N ARG A 31 -1.14 12.17 7.82
CA ARG A 31 -1.03 11.23 8.94
C ARG A 31 0.12 10.27 8.67
N SER A 32 0.92 10.00 9.70
CA SER A 32 1.98 9.01 9.66
C SER A 32 1.54 7.77 10.43
N MET A 33 1.85 6.59 9.90
CA MET A 33 1.49 5.32 10.52
C MET A 33 2.69 4.37 10.50
N LYS A 34 2.82 3.58 11.56
CA LYS A 34 3.76 2.46 11.61
C LYS A 34 3.08 1.20 11.10
N VAL A 35 3.67 0.58 10.09
CA VAL A 35 3.23 -0.69 9.53
C VAL A 35 4.32 -1.72 9.82
N VAL A 36 3.93 -2.87 10.40
CA VAL A 36 4.84 -3.98 10.66
C VAL A 36 4.72 -4.95 9.49
N ILE A 37 5.80 -5.13 8.73
CA ILE A 37 5.87 -6.10 7.64
C ILE A 37 6.31 -7.45 8.21
N PRO A 38 5.46 -8.49 8.19
CA PRO A 38 5.85 -9.82 8.70
C PRO A 38 7.01 -10.42 7.89
N PRO A 39 7.83 -11.30 8.47
CA PRO A 39 8.84 -12.02 7.71
C PRO A 39 8.18 -12.95 6.68
N GLY A 40 8.82 -13.10 5.51
CA GLY A 40 8.42 -14.08 4.50
C GLY A 40 7.24 -13.66 3.59
N VAL A 41 6.81 -12.40 3.60
CA VAL A 41 5.72 -11.96 2.72
C VAL A 41 6.08 -12.21 1.25
N SER A 42 5.09 -12.62 0.47
CA SER A 42 5.24 -12.73 -0.99
C SER A 42 5.18 -11.36 -1.66
N ASN A 43 5.84 -11.24 -2.81
CA ASN A 43 5.65 -10.08 -3.68
C ASN A 43 4.16 -9.96 -4.06
N GLY A 44 3.60 -8.76 -4.02
CA GLY A 44 2.18 -8.52 -4.28
C GLY A 44 1.24 -8.79 -3.09
N ALA A 45 1.79 -9.17 -1.93
CA ALA A 45 0.98 -9.29 -0.72
C ALA A 45 0.33 -7.95 -0.37
N THR A 46 -0.95 -7.98 0.01
CA THR A 46 -1.71 -6.78 0.37
C THR A 46 -2.12 -6.83 1.83
N MET A 47 -1.89 -5.74 2.56
CA MET A 47 -2.26 -5.58 3.95
C MET A 47 -3.38 -4.55 4.11
N GLN A 48 -4.40 -4.88 4.89
CA GLN A 48 -5.50 -3.97 5.22
C GLN A 48 -5.26 -3.30 6.56
N ILE A 49 -5.35 -1.99 6.59
CA ILE A 49 -5.28 -1.18 7.80
C ILE A 49 -6.63 -0.51 7.99
N ARG A 50 -7.36 -0.95 9.01
CA ARG A 50 -8.76 -0.56 9.22
C ARG A 50 -8.90 0.88 9.69
N GLY A 51 -9.85 1.62 9.09
CA GLY A 51 -10.20 2.99 9.50
C GLY A 51 -9.16 4.06 9.17
N GLU A 52 -8.17 3.72 8.35
CA GLU A 52 -7.07 4.62 7.93
C GLU A 52 -7.16 5.05 6.47
N GLY A 53 -8.26 4.70 5.81
CA GLY A 53 -8.60 5.17 4.47
C GLY A 53 -9.30 6.51 4.48
N ASN A 54 -9.77 6.94 3.30
CA ASN A 54 -10.45 8.22 3.14
C ASN A 54 -11.77 8.26 3.91
N PHE A 55 -12.09 9.44 4.44
CA PHE A 55 -13.37 9.69 5.09
C PHE A 55 -14.49 9.78 4.04
N ASP A 56 -15.57 9.03 4.25
CA ASP A 56 -16.80 9.15 3.47
C ASP A 56 -17.77 10.11 4.16
N ARG A 57 -17.97 11.29 3.56
CA ARG A 57 -18.90 12.31 4.06
C ARG A 57 -20.34 11.81 4.18
N ARG A 58 -20.80 10.93 3.29
CA ARG A 58 -22.20 10.44 3.28
C ARG A 58 -22.44 9.41 4.38
N ARG A 59 -21.46 8.55 4.64
CA ARG A 59 -21.54 7.49 5.65
C ARG A 59 -20.97 7.88 7.01
N SER A 60 -20.27 9.01 7.10
CA SER A 60 -19.57 9.48 8.31
C SER A 60 -18.57 8.47 8.87
N LEU A 61 -17.95 7.66 8.00
CA LEU A 61 -17.00 6.61 8.36
C LEU A 61 -15.73 6.74 7.54
N ALA A 62 -14.60 6.43 8.14
CA ALA A 62 -13.35 6.25 7.41
C ALA A 62 -13.35 4.89 6.72
N GLY A 63 -12.86 4.85 5.48
CA GLY A 63 -12.54 3.61 4.79
C GLY A 63 -11.27 2.97 5.35
N ASP A 64 -10.79 1.96 4.63
CA ASP A 64 -9.56 1.25 4.98
C ASP A 64 -8.42 1.62 4.04
N LEU A 65 -7.19 1.56 4.55
CA LEU A 65 -5.98 1.73 3.77
C LEU A 65 -5.45 0.35 3.36
N PHE A 66 -5.31 0.12 2.06
CA PHE A 66 -4.70 -1.08 1.51
C PHE A 66 -3.25 -0.77 1.12
N VAL A 67 -2.31 -1.53 1.67
CA VAL A 67 -0.88 -1.41 1.38
C VAL A 67 -0.46 -2.62 0.57
N ALA A 68 -0.09 -2.42 -0.69
CA ALA A 68 0.50 -3.44 -1.54
C ALA A 68 2.02 -3.46 -1.35
N LEU A 69 2.56 -4.64 -1.06
CA LEU A 69 3.99 -4.84 -0.83
C LEU A 69 4.64 -5.29 -2.14
N HIS A 70 5.70 -4.58 -2.54
CA HIS A 70 6.58 -5.00 -3.62
C HIS A 70 7.90 -5.47 -3.02
N VAL A 71 8.33 -6.68 -3.36
CA VAL A 71 9.60 -7.24 -2.90
C VAL A 71 10.54 -7.23 -4.10
N ASP A 72 11.59 -6.43 -4.01
CA ASP A 72 12.60 -6.33 -5.05
C ASP A 72 13.40 -7.63 -5.19
N GLU A 73 13.76 -7.96 -6.43
CA GLU A 73 14.62 -9.10 -6.71
C GLU A 73 16.07 -8.78 -6.33
N LYS A 74 16.73 -9.74 -5.68
CA LYS A 74 18.16 -9.64 -5.36
C LYS A 74 18.96 -10.35 -6.45
N GLN A 75 19.99 -9.70 -6.99
CA GLN A 75 20.86 -10.34 -7.98
C GLN A 75 21.50 -11.61 -7.42
N GLY A 76 21.58 -12.65 -8.24
CA GLY A 76 22.11 -13.97 -7.87
C GLY A 76 21.15 -14.85 -7.08
N ILE A 77 20.03 -14.32 -6.57
CA ILE A 77 19.07 -15.06 -5.75
C ILE A 77 17.67 -14.96 -6.34
N HIS A 78 17.11 -16.11 -6.71
CA HIS A 78 15.71 -16.24 -7.10
C HIS A 78 14.91 -16.85 -5.94
N ARG A 79 13.80 -16.21 -5.56
CA ARG A 79 12.91 -16.73 -4.50
C ARG A 79 11.64 -17.31 -5.11
N ASP A 80 11.35 -18.56 -4.77
CA ASP A 80 10.07 -19.20 -5.04
C ASP A 80 9.41 -19.63 -3.72
N GLY A 81 8.39 -18.90 -3.31
CA GLY A 81 7.72 -19.10 -2.03
C GLY A 81 8.69 -18.96 -0.85
N LEU A 82 8.97 -20.09 -0.20
CA LEU A 82 9.87 -20.21 0.94
C LEU A 82 11.29 -20.65 0.56
N ASN A 83 11.53 -20.99 -0.71
CA ASN A 83 12.82 -21.46 -1.20
C ASN A 83 13.62 -20.33 -1.83
N LEU A 84 14.94 -20.36 -1.63
CA LEU A 84 15.90 -19.50 -2.31
C LEU A 84 16.76 -20.36 -3.22
N PHE A 85 16.90 -19.93 -4.46
CA PHE A 85 17.74 -20.55 -5.47
C PHE A 85 18.86 -19.58 -5.83
N SER A 86 20.09 -20.07 -5.84
CA SER A 86 21.20 -19.39 -6.49
C SER A 86 21.72 -20.24 -7.64
N LYS A 87 22.27 -19.58 -8.65
CA LYS A 87 22.92 -20.25 -9.77
C LYS A 87 24.40 -19.96 -9.72
N ILE A 88 25.16 -21.02 -9.53
CA ILE A 88 26.62 -20.97 -9.46
C ILE A 88 27.17 -21.67 -10.70
N SER A 89 28.16 -21.04 -11.34
CA SER A 89 28.93 -21.63 -12.43
C SER A 89 30.23 -22.17 -11.86
N VAL A 90 30.52 -23.45 -12.13
CA VAL A 90 31.73 -24.14 -11.66
C VAL A 90 32.52 -24.61 -12.88
N ASP A 91 33.84 -24.49 -12.85
CA ASP A 91 34.67 -25.03 -13.93
C ASP A 91 34.61 -26.56 -13.94
N TYR A 92 34.75 -27.16 -15.12
CA TYR A 92 34.72 -28.61 -15.26
C TYR A 92 35.79 -29.32 -14.41
N THR A 93 36.98 -28.74 -14.30
CA THR A 93 38.07 -29.32 -13.51
C THR A 93 37.79 -29.24 -12.01
N GLU A 94 37.24 -28.12 -11.54
CA GLU A 94 36.81 -27.92 -10.15
C GLU A 94 35.68 -28.87 -9.77
N ALA A 95 34.73 -29.12 -10.68
CA ALA A 95 33.64 -30.05 -10.46
C ALA A 95 34.13 -31.50 -10.29
N ILE A 96 35.17 -31.91 -11.03
CA ILE A 96 35.76 -33.26 -10.93
C ILE A 96 36.60 -33.41 -9.66
N LEU A 97 37.45 -32.43 -9.38
CA LEU A 97 38.42 -32.51 -8.28
C LEU A 97 37.80 -32.22 -6.91
N GLY A 98 36.59 -31.68 -6.90
CA GLY A 98 35.96 -31.14 -5.71
C GLY A 98 36.48 -29.73 -5.42
N THR A 99 35.57 -28.84 -5.07
CA THR A 99 35.87 -27.47 -4.68
C THR A 99 34.92 -27.04 -3.56
N SER A 100 35.31 -26.03 -2.80
CA SER A 100 34.46 -25.36 -1.82
C SER A 100 34.17 -23.95 -2.32
N MET A 101 32.90 -23.58 -2.35
CA MET A 101 32.47 -22.24 -2.70
C MET A 101 31.69 -21.63 -1.55
N GLU A 102 32.02 -20.40 -1.22
CA GLU A 102 31.34 -19.58 -0.23
C GLU A 102 30.88 -18.31 -0.94
N GLU A 103 29.61 -17.93 -0.77
CA GLU A 103 29.04 -16.65 -1.20
C GLU A 103 29.06 -15.62 -0.06
#